data_AF-A0A453QSC5-F1
#
_entry.id   AF-A0A453QSC5-F1
#
_cell.length_a   1.000
_cell.length_b   1.000
_cell.length_c   1.000
_cell.angle_alpha   90.00
_cell.angle_beta   90.00
_cell.angle_gamma   90.00
#
_symmetry.space_group_name_H-M   'P 1'
#
loop_
_entity.id
_entity.type
_entity.pdbx_description
1 polymer ?
#
loop_
_entity_poly.entity_id
_entity_poly.type
_entity_poly.pdbx_seq_one_letter_code
_entity_poly.pdbx_strand_id
1 'polypeptide(L)'
;MQVSSDLSIVDLDIPFAFVLSLGTSLNAYSNLGVLAVVTWQVLFVAVPMIVLAIRLQRYYLASAKELMRINGTTKSALANHLGESISGAITIRAFEEEDCFFAKNLDLVDKNASPYFYNFAATEWLIQRLEIMSASVLSSSAFVMALLPQGTFSPGFVGMALSYGLSLNTSFVSSIQTQCNIANQIISVERVSQYMDIPSEAAEVVEENRPLPDWPEVGNVELRDLKIRYRKDAPLVLHGITCKFEGGDKIGVVGRTGSGKTTLIGALFRLVEPAEGKIIIDSVDISTIGLHDLRSRLGIIPQDPTLFQGTIRYNLDPLGQFSDQQ
;
A
#
# COMPACT_ATOMS: atom_id res chain seq x y z
N MET A 1 5.68 -7.59 -1.39
CA MET A 1 5.65 -6.97 -2.74
C MET A 1 4.81 -5.70 -2.79
N GLN A 2 3.58 -5.69 -2.26
CA GLN A 2 2.71 -4.51 -2.32
C GLN A 2 3.27 -3.29 -1.58
N VAL A 3 3.78 -3.46 -0.35
CA VAL A 3 4.42 -2.38 0.42
C VAL A 3 5.64 -1.79 -0.29
N SER A 4 6.46 -2.63 -0.95
CA SER A 4 7.63 -2.16 -1.72
C SER A 4 7.23 -1.38 -2.97
N SER A 5 6.19 -1.80 -3.68
CA SER A 5 5.65 -1.06 -4.83
C SER A 5 5.05 0.28 -4.39
N ASP A 6 4.30 0.30 -3.29
CA ASP A 6 3.67 1.52 -2.80
C ASP A 6 4.71 2.49 -2.26
N LEU A 7 5.73 2.02 -1.54
CA LEU A 7 6.86 2.84 -1.07
C LEU A 7 7.67 3.43 -2.23
N SER A 8 7.95 2.65 -3.27
CA SER A 8 8.64 3.16 -4.47
C SER A 8 7.88 4.30 -5.14
N ILE A 9 6.55 4.24 -5.18
CA ILE A 9 5.71 5.32 -5.73
C ILE A 9 5.84 6.59 -4.85
N VAL A 10 5.84 6.41 -3.53
CA VAL A 10 5.96 7.53 -2.57
C VAL A 10 7.33 8.21 -2.67
N ASP A 11 8.39 7.43 -2.78
CA ASP A 11 9.76 7.95 -2.76
C ASP A 11 10.18 8.58 -4.10
N LEU A 12 9.81 7.97 -5.23
CA LEU A 12 10.31 8.36 -6.55
C LEU A 12 9.27 9.09 -7.39
N ASP A 13 8.06 8.54 -7.47
CA ASP A 13 7.09 8.99 -8.46
C ASP A 13 6.34 10.26 -8.01
N ILE A 14 5.94 10.33 -6.73
CA ILE A 14 5.19 11.47 -6.20
C ILE A 14 5.98 12.79 -6.27
N PRO A 15 7.24 12.89 -5.82
CA PRO A 15 8.00 14.13 -5.90
C PRO A 15 8.16 14.60 -7.35
N PHE A 16 8.46 13.67 -8.27
CA PHE A 16 8.61 13.98 -9.68
C PHE A 16 7.30 14.44 -10.32
N ALA A 17 6.21 13.71 -10.07
CA ALA A 17 4.88 14.05 -10.54
C ALA A 17 4.42 15.42 -10.00
N PHE A 18 4.71 15.72 -8.73
CA PHE A 18 4.39 17.00 -8.08
C PHE A 18 5.09 18.18 -8.76
N VAL A 19 6.40 18.08 -8.98
CA VAL A 19 7.17 19.13 -9.67
C VAL A 19 6.67 19.33 -11.11
N LEU A 20 6.40 18.23 -11.83
CA LEU A 20 5.84 18.29 -13.18
C LEU A 20 4.45 18.94 -13.22
N SER A 21 3.57 18.59 -12.28
CA SER A 21 2.23 19.16 -12.19
C SER A 21 2.27 20.65 -11.87
N LEU A 22 3.14 21.07 -10.96
CA LEU A 22 3.35 22.49 -10.68
C LEU A 22 3.87 23.21 -11.92
N GLY A 23 4.89 22.67 -12.60
CA GLY A 23 5.49 23.28 -13.78
C GLY A 23 4.51 23.43 -14.95
N THR A 24 3.76 22.37 -15.26
CA THR A 24 2.76 22.37 -16.35
C THR A 24 1.56 23.26 -16.03
N SER A 25 1.11 23.29 -14.77
CA SER A 25 0.03 24.18 -14.34
C SER A 25 0.45 25.65 -14.41
N LEU A 26 1.66 25.99 -13.93
CA LEU A 26 2.22 27.34 -14.05
C LEU A 26 2.36 27.75 -15.52
N ASN A 27 2.80 26.85 -16.39
CA ASN A 27 2.89 27.11 -17.82
C ASN A 27 1.51 27.38 -18.45
N ALA A 28 0.50 26.57 -18.12
CA ALA A 28 -0.88 26.75 -18.59
C ALA A 28 -1.45 28.11 -18.15
N TYR A 29 -1.28 28.50 -16.87
CA TYR A 29 -1.71 29.81 -16.38
C TYR A 29 -0.94 30.97 -17.00
N SER A 30 0.36 30.81 -17.25
CA SER A 30 1.19 31.81 -17.94
C SER A 30 0.69 32.06 -19.36
N ASN A 31 0.48 30.99 -20.14
CA ASN A 31 -0.05 31.08 -21.51
C ASN A 31 -1.43 31.74 -21.53
N LEU A 32 -2.29 31.40 -20.57
CA LEU A 32 -3.60 32.02 -20.43
C LEU A 32 -3.50 33.51 -20.07
N GLY A 33 -2.58 33.88 -19.18
CA GLY A 33 -2.32 35.27 -18.80
C GLY A 33 -1.85 36.12 -19.98
N VAL A 34 -0.91 35.60 -20.78
CA VAL A 34 -0.43 36.30 -22.00
C VAL A 34 -1.58 36.48 -23.00
N LEU A 35 -2.39 35.45 -23.23
CA LEU A 35 -3.58 35.54 -24.09
C LEU A 35 -4.61 36.56 -23.60
N ALA A 36 -4.85 36.61 -22.28
CA ALA A 36 -5.76 37.56 -21.67
C ALA A 36 -5.30 39.02 -21.85
N VAL A 37 -3.99 39.28 -21.80
CA VAL A 37 -3.42 40.62 -22.03
C VAL A 37 -3.46 41.01 -23.50
N VAL A 38 -3.12 40.09 -24.40
CA VAL A 38 -3.06 40.37 -25.85
C VAL A 38 -4.46 40.51 -26.45
N THR A 39 -5.41 39.67 -26.03
CA THR A 39 -6.77 39.63 -26.57
C THR A 39 -7.79 39.45 -25.43
N TRP A 40 -8.09 40.53 -24.71
CA TRP A 40 -9.00 40.49 -23.56
C TRP A 40 -10.40 39.94 -23.90
N GLN A 41 -10.84 40.03 -25.17
CA GLN A 41 -12.10 39.47 -25.65
C GLN A 41 -12.16 37.94 -25.53
N VAL A 42 -11.00 37.27 -25.55
CA VAL A 42 -10.89 35.81 -25.41
C VAL A 42 -11.25 35.36 -24.00
N LEU A 43 -11.19 36.25 -22.98
CA LEU A 43 -11.60 35.91 -21.61
C LEU A 43 -13.08 35.48 -21.52
N PHE A 44 -13.96 36.06 -22.33
CA PHE A 44 -15.38 35.66 -22.34
C PHE A 44 -15.57 34.20 -22.77
N VAL A 45 -14.68 33.69 -23.62
CA VAL A 45 -14.68 32.28 -24.05
C VAL A 45 -13.86 31.44 -23.08
N ALA A 46 -12.74 31.94 -22.58
CA ALA A 46 -11.84 31.19 -21.69
C ALA A 46 -12.45 30.91 -20.31
N VAL A 47 -13.21 31.84 -19.72
CA VAL A 47 -13.77 31.67 -18.37
C VAL A 47 -14.77 30.51 -18.27
N PRO A 48 -15.81 30.39 -19.13
CA PRO A 48 -16.70 29.22 -19.15
C PRO A 48 -15.94 27.90 -19.36
N MET A 49 -14.85 27.95 -20.11
CA MET A 49 -14.04 26.78 -20.48
C MET A 49 -13.20 26.28 -19.32
N ILE A 50 -12.60 27.18 -18.54
CA ILE A 50 -11.92 26.81 -17.29
C ILE A 50 -12.93 26.16 -16.32
N VAL A 51 -14.13 26.74 -16.17
CA VAL A 51 -15.17 26.17 -15.30
C VAL A 51 -15.57 24.77 -15.76
N LEU A 52 -15.78 24.58 -17.06
CA LEU A 52 -16.13 23.29 -17.64
C LEU A 52 -15.00 22.26 -17.50
N ALA A 53 -13.74 22.68 -17.71
CA ALA A 53 -12.56 21.84 -17.52
C ALA A 53 -12.43 21.37 -16.06
N ILE A 54 -12.62 22.25 -15.08
CA ILE A 54 -12.61 21.89 -13.65
C ILE A 54 -13.74 20.90 -13.33
N ARG A 55 -14.93 21.07 -13.91
CA ARG A 55 -16.06 20.15 -13.70
C ARG A 55 -15.79 18.77 -14.31
N LEU A 56 -15.25 18.72 -15.52
CA LEU A 56 -14.85 17.48 -16.19
C LEU A 56 -13.74 16.77 -15.43
N GLN A 57 -12.74 17.51 -14.95
CA GLN A 57 -11.65 16.96 -14.13
C GLN A 57 -12.18 16.32 -12.85
N ARG A 58 -13.13 16.97 -12.13
CA ARG A 58 -13.74 16.37 -10.94
C ARG A 58 -14.51 15.08 -11.25
N TYR A 59 -15.24 15.06 -12.36
CA TYR A 59 -15.98 13.87 -12.79
C TYR A 59 -15.04 12.71 -13.15
N TYR A 60 -13.96 13.01 -13.87
CA TYR A 60 -12.90 12.05 -14.18
C TYR A 60 -12.25 11.52 -12.90
N LEU A 61 -11.87 12.39 -11.96
CA LEU A 61 -11.22 11.97 -10.70
C LEU A 61 -12.10 11.02 -9.88
N ALA A 62 -13.40 11.28 -9.80
CA ALA A 62 -14.33 10.38 -9.12
C ALA A 62 -14.38 8.99 -9.76
N SER A 63 -14.37 8.92 -11.09
CA SER A 63 -14.38 7.65 -11.84
C SER A 63 -13.03 6.93 -11.74
N ALA A 64 -11.93 7.65 -11.96
CA ALA A 64 -10.57 7.12 -11.93
C ALA A 64 -10.22 6.51 -10.57
N LYS A 65 -10.67 7.13 -9.47
CA LYS A 65 -10.47 6.61 -8.11
C LYS A 65 -11.05 5.21 -7.93
N GLU A 66 -12.28 4.98 -8.39
CA GLU A 66 -12.91 3.66 -8.29
C GLU A 66 -12.23 2.63 -9.19
N LEU A 67 -11.85 3.02 -10.42
CA LEU A 67 -11.10 2.15 -11.32
C LEU A 67 -9.74 1.74 -10.74
N MET A 68 -9.04 2.67 -10.08
CA MET A 68 -7.78 2.37 -9.39
C MET A 68 -7.97 1.40 -8.22
N ARG A 69 -9.06 1.54 -7.47
CA ARG A 69 -9.39 0.61 -6.39
C ARG A 69 -9.60 -0.81 -6.92
N ILE A 70 -10.35 -0.95 -8.01
CA ILE A 70 -10.56 -2.25 -8.68
C ILE A 70 -9.22 -2.81 -9.15
N ASN A 71 -8.41 -2.02 -9.84
CA ASN A 71 -7.08 -2.42 -10.32
C ASN A 71 -6.16 -2.93 -9.18
N GLY A 72 -6.21 -2.30 -8.01
CA GLY A 72 -5.47 -2.75 -6.83
C GLY A 72 -5.89 -4.16 -6.38
N THR A 73 -7.20 -4.43 -6.35
CA THR A 73 -7.72 -5.74 -5.94
C THR A 73 -7.48 -6.84 -6.98
N THR A 74 -7.64 -6.55 -8.27
CA THR A 74 -7.41 -7.53 -9.36
C THR A 74 -5.95 -7.91 -9.48
N LYS A 75 -5.04 -6.94 -9.34
CA LYS A 75 -3.60 -7.18 -9.36
C LYS A 75 -3.15 -8.09 -8.20
N SER A 76 -3.71 -7.91 -7.01
CA SER A 76 -3.44 -8.78 -5.86
C SER A 76 -3.93 -10.21 -6.09
N ALA A 77 -5.14 -10.37 -6.63
CA ALA A 77 -5.69 -11.70 -6.95
C ALA A 77 -4.82 -12.46 -7.96
N LEU A 78 -4.33 -11.78 -9.01
CA LEU A 78 -3.41 -12.36 -9.99
C LEU A 78 -2.07 -12.78 -9.35
N ALA A 79 -1.48 -11.91 -8.53
CA ALA A 79 -0.21 -12.21 -7.84
C ALA A 79 -0.35 -13.40 -6.87
N ASN A 80 -1.47 -13.48 -6.14
CA ASN A 80 -1.76 -14.60 -5.24
C ASN A 80 -1.92 -15.91 -6.00
N HIS A 81 -2.66 -15.91 -7.12
CA HIS A 81 -2.83 -17.09 -7.96
C HIS A 81 -1.51 -17.60 -8.54
N LEU A 82 -0.63 -16.69 -8.97
CA LEU A 82 0.71 -17.05 -9.43
C LEU A 82 1.56 -17.64 -8.30
N GLY A 83 1.51 -17.06 -7.10
CA GLY A 83 2.20 -17.60 -5.93
C GLY A 83 1.73 -19.01 -5.56
N GLU A 84 0.41 -19.24 -5.55
CA GLU A 84 -0.20 -20.55 -5.30
C GLU A 84 0.19 -21.56 -6.38
N SER A 85 0.16 -21.16 -7.65
CA SER A 85 0.53 -22.02 -8.78
C SER A 85 2.00 -22.44 -8.74
N ILE A 86 2.90 -21.53 -8.37
CA ILE A 86 4.34 -21.82 -8.23
C ILE A 86 4.57 -22.78 -7.06
N SER A 87 3.94 -22.52 -5.91
CA SER A 87 4.07 -23.38 -4.73
C SER A 87 3.48 -24.78 -4.96
N GLY A 88 2.36 -24.86 -5.69
CA GLY A 88 1.65 -26.10 -6.03
C GLY A 88 2.07 -26.75 -7.35
N ALA A 89 3.14 -26.29 -8.01
CA ALA A 89 3.48 -26.69 -9.38
C ALA A 89 3.72 -28.20 -9.56
N ILE A 90 4.15 -28.90 -8.52
CA ILE A 90 4.33 -30.36 -8.55
C ILE A 90 2.97 -31.04 -8.50
N THR A 91 2.09 -30.60 -7.60
CA THR A 91 0.74 -31.14 -7.44
C THR A 91 -0.09 -30.94 -8.70
N ILE A 92 -0.07 -29.74 -9.30
CA ILE A 92 -0.83 -29.43 -10.52
C ILE A 92 -0.40 -30.38 -11.65
N ARG A 93 0.91 -30.56 -11.85
CA ARG A 93 1.45 -31.49 -12.86
C ARG A 93 1.16 -32.95 -12.54
N ALA A 94 1.14 -33.34 -11.26
CA ALA A 94 0.83 -34.70 -10.86
C ALA A 94 -0.63 -35.09 -11.12
N PHE A 95 -1.55 -34.11 -11.11
CA PHE A 95 -2.97 -34.31 -11.41
C PHE A 95 -3.34 -33.97 -12.86
N GLU A 96 -2.38 -33.54 -13.71
CA GLU A 96 -2.59 -33.16 -15.12
C GLU A 96 -3.66 -32.07 -15.30
N GLU A 97 -3.73 -31.10 -14.37
CA GLU A 97 -4.70 -30.00 -14.34
C GLU A 97 -4.09 -28.65 -14.79
N GLU A 98 -3.02 -28.67 -15.61
CA GLU A 98 -2.35 -27.44 -16.06
C GLU A 98 -3.28 -26.53 -16.87
N ASP A 99 -4.11 -27.11 -17.74
CA ASP A 99 -5.01 -26.35 -18.63
C ASP A 99 -6.05 -25.56 -17.83
N CYS A 100 -6.57 -26.16 -16.75
CA CYS A 100 -7.53 -25.51 -15.84
C CYS A 100 -6.90 -24.29 -15.16
N PHE A 101 -5.68 -24.45 -14.62
CA PHE A 101 -4.93 -23.35 -14.01
C PHE A 101 -4.53 -22.29 -15.03
N PHE A 102 -4.18 -22.68 -16.24
CA PHE A 102 -3.83 -21.77 -17.32
C PHE A 102 -5.04 -20.93 -17.75
N ALA A 103 -6.21 -21.55 -17.97
CA ALA A 103 -7.44 -20.86 -18.30
C ALA A 103 -7.87 -19.87 -17.20
N LYS A 104 -7.74 -20.28 -15.93
CA LYS A 104 -8.01 -19.40 -14.78
C LYS A 104 -7.02 -18.23 -14.71
N ASN A 105 -5.74 -18.45 -15.03
CA ASN A 105 -4.75 -17.39 -15.10
C ASN A 105 -5.10 -16.37 -16.20
N LEU A 106 -5.54 -16.83 -17.37
CA LEU A 106 -6.01 -15.95 -18.45
C LEU A 106 -7.22 -15.10 -18.02
N ASP A 107 -8.23 -15.70 -17.38
CA ASP A 107 -9.39 -14.95 -16.85
C ASP A 107 -8.97 -13.86 -15.82
N LEU A 108 -8.01 -14.16 -14.95
CA LEU A 108 -7.48 -13.17 -14.00
C LEU A 108 -6.70 -12.05 -14.69
N VAL A 109 -5.94 -12.36 -15.74
CA VAL A 109 -5.25 -11.36 -16.57
C VAL A 109 -6.26 -10.45 -17.26
N ASP A 110 -7.31 -11.01 -17.87
CA ASP A 110 -8.36 -10.24 -18.54
C ASP A 110 -9.14 -9.33 -17.57
N LYS A 111 -9.46 -9.85 -16.38
CA LYS A 111 -10.08 -9.08 -15.30
C LYS A 111 -9.19 -7.94 -14.81
N ASN A 112 -7.86 -8.13 -14.82
CA ASN A 112 -6.92 -7.07 -14.45
C ASN A 112 -6.69 -6.06 -15.60
N ALA A 113 -6.72 -6.51 -16.86
CA ALA A 113 -6.56 -5.65 -18.03
C ALA A 113 -7.77 -4.73 -18.24
N SER A 114 -8.98 -5.18 -17.92
CA SER A 114 -10.22 -4.43 -18.14
C SER A 114 -10.27 -3.07 -17.41
N PRO A 115 -10.05 -2.97 -16.08
CA PRO A 115 -10.00 -1.69 -15.37
C PRO A 115 -8.93 -0.74 -15.90
N TYR A 116 -7.77 -1.27 -16.29
CA TYR A 116 -6.70 -0.49 -16.91
C TYR A 116 -7.17 0.11 -18.25
N PHE A 117 -7.81 -0.70 -19.10
CA PHE A 117 -8.36 -0.23 -20.37
C PHE A 117 -9.45 0.84 -20.17
N TYR A 118 -10.36 0.65 -19.22
CA TYR A 118 -11.37 1.67 -18.90
C TYR A 118 -10.74 2.97 -18.37
N ASN A 119 -9.65 2.88 -17.62
CA ASN A 119 -8.93 4.06 -17.12
C ASN A 119 -8.25 4.82 -18.26
N PHE A 120 -7.62 4.09 -19.18
CA PHE A 120 -7.07 4.63 -20.41
C PHE A 120 -8.15 5.33 -21.25
N ALA A 121 -9.28 4.65 -21.50
CA ALA A 121 -10.39 5.22 -22.26
C ALA A 121 -11.01 6.46 -21.59
N ALA A 122 -11.12 6.49 -20.26
CA ALA A 122 -11.58 7.67 -19.52
C ALA A 122 -10.60 8.85 -19.62
N THR A 123 -9.30 8.57 -19.66
CA THR A 123 -8.25 9.58 -19.84
C THR A 123 -8.32 10.17 -21.24
N GLU A 124 -8.41 9.33 -22.28
CA GLU A 124 -8.57 9.74 -23.68
C GLU A 124 -9.86 10.55 -23.90
N TRP A 125 -10.97 10.15 -23.27
CA TRP A 125 -12.22 10.90 -23.31
C TRP A 125 -12.06 12.32 -22.76
N LEU A 126 -11.34 12.48 -21.65
CA LEU A 126 -11.07 13.78 -21.05
C LEU A 126 -10.18 14.63 -21.97
N ILE A 127 -9.10 14.06 -22.50
CA ILE A 127 -8.17 14.72 -23.43
C ILE A 127 -8.94 15.26 -24.64
N GLN A 128 -9.74 14.41 -25.30
CA GLN A 128 -10.50 14.79 -26.49
C GLN A 128 -11.45 15.98 -26.20
N ARG A 129 -12.10 16.00 -25.03
CA ARG A 129 -12.98 17.12 -24.64
C ARG A 129 -12.20 18.41 -24.40
N LEU A 130 -11.02 18.34 -23.79
CA LEU A 130 -10.13 19.48 -23.56
C LEU A 130 -9.53 20.04 -24.86
N GLU A 131 -9.22 19.17 -25.82
CA GLU A 131 -8.72 19.59 -27.14
C GLU A 131 -9.79 20.30 -27.96
N ILE A 132 -11.03 19.76 -28.01
CA ILE A 132 -12.16 20.44 -28.65
C ILE A 132 -12.37 21.82 -28.01
N MET A 133 -12.21 21.88 -26.69
CA MET A 133 -12.36 23.10 -25.95
C MET A 133 -11.32 24.15 -26.32
N SER A 134 -10.04 23.81 -26.23
CA SER A 134 -8.95 24.72 -26.59
C SER A 134 -8.98 25.10 -28.09
N ALA A 135 -9.35 24.19 -28.99
CA ALA A 135 -9.57 24.50 -30.39
C ALA A 135 -10.67 25.55 -30.59
N SER A 136 -11.78 25.47 -29.84
CA SER A 136 -12.85 26.48 -29.90
C SER A 136 -12.39 27.87 -29.42
N VAL A 137 -11.50 27.93 -28.42
CA VAL A 137 -10.89 29.19 -27.94
C VAL A 137 -9.99 29.78 -29.03
N LEU A 138 -9.16 28.96 -29.66
CA LEU A 138 -8.28 29.38 -30.76
C LEU A 138 -9.06 29.83 -32.00
N SER A 139 -10.12 29.11 -32.38
CA SER A 139 -10.98 29.51 -33.50
C SER A 139 -11.70 30.82 -33.22
N SER A 140 -12.19 31.00 -32.00
CA SER A 140 -12.85 32.26 -31.59
C SER A 140 -11.89 33.43 -31.58
N SER A 141 -10.65 33.25 -31.09
CA SER A 141 -9.64 34.31 -31.09
C SER A 141 -9.23 34.69 -32.52
N ALA A 142 -9.01 33.70 -33.40
CA ALA A 142 -8.72 33.94 -34.81
C ALA A 142 -9.88 34.67 -35.52
N PHE A 143 -11.13 34.31 -35.24
CA PHE A 143 -12.31 34.95 -35.81
C PHE A 143 -12.45 36.41 -35.36
N VAL A 144 -12.24 36.72 -34.08
CA VAL A 144 -12.25 38.09 -33.56
C VAL A 144 -11.15 38.93 -34.20
N MET A 145 -9.95 38.36 -34.39
CA MET A 145 -8.85 39.06 -35.07
C MET A 145 -9.14 39.35 -36.54
N ALA A 146 -9.85 38.46 -37.23
CA ALA A 146 -10.24 38.63 -38.63
C ALA A 146 -11.36 39.66 -38.84
N LEU A 147 -12.25 39.83 -37.85
CA LEU A 147 -13.38 40.78 -37.92
C LEU A 147 -12.99 42.24 -37.66
N LEU A 148 -11.86 42.50 -37.00
CA LEU A 148 -11.46 43.84 -36.62
C LEU A 148 -10.79 44.60 -37.80
N PRO A 149 -11.01 45.93 -37.92
CA PRO A 149 -10.45 46.71 -39.02
C PRO A 149 -8.93 46.60 -39.10
N GLN A 150 -8.39 46.63 -40.34
CA GLN A 150 -6.95 46.60 -40.59
C GLN A 150 -6.26 47.75 -39.84
N GLY A 151 -5.28 47.41 -38.99
CA GLY A 151 -4.53 48.35 -38.14
C GLY A 151 -4.85 48.28 -36.64
N THR A 152 -5.84 47.51 -36.21
CA THR A 152 -6.20 47.37 -34.78
C THR A 152 -5.17 46.56 -33.98
N PHE A 153 -4.55 45.54 -34.60
CA PHE A 153 -3.49 44.74 -34.00
C PHE A 153 -2.23 44.81 -34.85
N SER A 154 -1.07 44.98 -34.20
CA SER A 154 0.22 44.80 -34.88
C SER A 154 0.37 43.33 -35.30
N PRO A 155 0.94 43.02 -36.48
CA PRO A 155 1.18 41.65 -36.93
C PRO A 155 1.90 40.77 -35.89
N GLY A 156 2.77 41.37 -35.06
CA GLY A 156 3.43 40.67 -33.95
C GLY A 156 2.48 40.16 -32.87
N PHE A 157 1.42 40.92 -32.52
CA PHE A 157 0.42 40.48 -31.54
C PHE A 157 -0.46 39.34 -32.06
N VAL A 158 -0.79 39.35 -33.35
CA VAL A 158 -1.53 38.26 -34.00
C VAL A 158 -0.70 36.96 -34.00
N GLY A 159 0.59 37.05 -34.34
CA GLY A 159 1.50 35.91 -34.28
C GLY A 159 1.67 35.36 -32.86
N MET A 160 1.78 36.25 -31.86
CA MET A 160 1.82 35.86 -30.45
C MET A 160 0.52 35.14 -30.03
N ALA A 161 -0.65 35.69 -30.33
CA ALA A 161 -1.92 35.09 -29.91
C ALA A 161 -2.16 33.69 -30.52
N LEU A 162 -1.78 33.47 -31.78
CA LEU A 162 -1.85 32.15 -32.40
C LEU A 162 -0.86 31.16 -31.77
N SER A 163 0.38 31.61 -31.52
CA SER A 163 1.43 30.76 -30.91
C SER A 163 1.10 30.36 -29.48
N TYR A 164 0.65 31.32 -28.66
CA TYR A 164 0.22 31.07 -27.29
C TYR A 164 -1.11 30.32 -27.25
N GLY A 165 -2.02 30.53 -28.20
CA GLY A 165 -3.28 29.79 -28.31
C GLY A 165 -3.08 28.31 -28.60
N LEU A 166 -2.16 27.97 -29.51
CA LEU A 166 -1.78 26.59 -29.79
C LEU A 166 -1.05 25.97 -28.58
N SER A 167 -0.12 26.70 -27.97
CA SER A 167 0.62 26.24 -26.79
C SER A 167 -0.30 26.02 -25.58
N LEU A 168 -1.37 26.82 -25.46
CA LEU A 168 -2.36 26.69 -24.38
C LEU A 168 -3.03 25.31 -24.41
N ASN A 169 -3.37 24.78 -25.58
CA ASN A 169 -3.94 23.43 -25.71
C ASN A 169 -3.00 22.39 -25.06
N THR A 170 -1.77 22.31 -25.54
CA THR A 170 -0.77 21.34 -25.06
C THR A 170 -0.50 21.48 -23.56
N SER A 171 -0.36 22.72 -23.06
CA SER A 171 -0.10 22.98 -21.64
C SER A 171 -1.29 22.61 -20.75
N PHE A 172 -2.53 22.84 -21.19
CA PHE A 172 -3.73 22.47 -20.43
C PHE A 172 -3.90 20.95 -20.35
N VAL A 173 -3.74 20.24 -21.47
CA VAL A 173 -3.80 18.77 -21.49
C VAL A 173 -2.73 18.18 -20.57
N SER A 174 -1.48 18.65 -20.70
CA SER A 174 -0.37 18.19 -19.87
C SER A 174 -0.57 18.48 -18.38
N SER A 175 -1.11 19.65 -18.03
CA SER A 175 -1.44 20.03 -16.66
C SER A 175 -2.51 19.11 -16.05
N ILE A 176 -3.59 18.85 -16.78
CA ILE A 176 -4.67 17.99 -16.27
C ILE A 176 -4.19 16.53 -16.15
N GLN A 177 -3.43 16.02 -17.12
CA GLN A 177 -2.86 14.67 -17.05
C GLN A 177 -1.93 14.49 -15.85
N THR A 178 -1.01 15.43 -15.61
CA THR A 178 -0.08 15.36 -14.48
C THR A 178 -0.79 15.50 -13.13
N GLN A 179 -1.80 16.36 -13.02
CA GLN A 179 -2.64 16.44 -11.82
C GLN A 179 -3.42 15.15 -11.56
N CYS A 180 -3.95 14.51 -12.61
CA CYS A 180 -4.61 13.22 -12.51
C CYS A 180 -3.64 12.12 -12.08
N ASN A 181 -2.40 12.13 -12.59
CA ASN A 181 -1.37 11.18 -12.20
C ASN A 181 -1.02 11.29 -10.69
N ILE A 182 -0.89 12.52 -10.16
CA ILE A 182 -0.69 12.72 -8.72
C ILE A 182 -1.88 12.20 -7.91
N ALA A 183 -3.10 12.53 -8.31
CA ALA A 183 -4.31 12.10 -7.61
C ALA A 183 -4.49 10.58 -7.60
N ASN A 184 -3.90 9.91 -8.58
CA ASN A 184 -3.82 8.46 -8.65
C ASN A 184 -2.73 7.91 -7.69
N GLN A 185 -1.55 8.51 -7.68
CA GLN A 185 -0.42 8.09 -6.84
C GLN A 185 -0.65 8.34 -5.33
N ILE A 186 -1.42 9.37 -4.95
CA ILE A 186 -1.72 9.66 -3.54
C ILE A 186 -2.49 8.53 -2.85
N ILE A 187 -3.19 7.68 -3.62
CA ILE A 187 -3.89 6.50 -3.08
C ILE A 187 -2.88 5.49 -2.49
N SER A 188 -1.65 5.43 -3.02
CA SER A 188 -0.58 4.62 -2.42
C SER A 188 -0.15 5.18 -1.06
N VAL A 189 -0.11 6.51 -0.89
CA VAL A 189 0.15 7.14 0.41
C VAL A 189 -0.96 6.82 1.42
N GLU A 190 -2.22 6.91 1.00
CA GLU A 190 -3.38 6.53 1.85
C GLU A 190 -3.24 5.09 2.35
N ARG A 191 -2.84 4.15 1.48
CA ARG A 191 -2.62 2.75 1.85
C ARG A 191 -1.44 2.57 2.81
N VAL A 192 -0.32 3.26 2.58
CA VAL A 192 0.83 3.24 3.51
C VAL A 192 0.41 3.77 4.88
N SER A 193 -0.35 4.87 4.93
CA SER A 193 -0.89 5.42 6.18
C SER A 193 -1.78 4.42 6.91
N GLN A 194 -2.63 3.66 6.20
CA GLN A 194 -3.47 2.63 6.82
C GLN A 194 -2.64 1.54 7.53
N TYR A 195 -1.45 1.21 7.03
CA TYR A 195 -0.55 0.26 7.70
C TYR A 195 0.09 0.85 8.96
N MET A 196 0.26 2.16 9.04
CA MET A 196 0.82 2.85 10.21
C MET A 196 -0.16 2.89 11.38
N ASP A 197 -1.46 2.83 11.11
CA ASP A 197 -2.54 2.90 12.12
C ASP A 197 -2.96 1.51 12.66
N ILE A 198 -2.29 0.43 12.25
CA ILE A 198 -2.60 -0.92 12.74
C ILE A 198 -2.17 -1.03 14.21
N PRO A 199 -3.00 -1.62 15.10
CA PRO A 199 -2.63 -1.81 16.50
C PRO A 199 -1.35 -2.63 16.61
N SER A 200 -0.34 -2.05 17.25
CA SER A 200 0.93 -2.72 17.54
C SER A 200 0.73 -3.87 18.52
N GLU A 201 1.65 -4.83 18.48
CA GLU A 201 1.84 -5.80 19.56
C GLU A 201 2.23 -5.08 20.87
N ALA A 202 2.17 -5.80 21.99
CA ALA A 202 2.63 -5.29 23.28
C ALA A 202 4.08 -4.79 23.21
N ALA A 203 4.44 -3.88 24.11
CA ALA A 203 5.74 -3.23 24.09
C ALA A 203 6.90 -4.25 24.18
N GLU A 204 7.94 -4.01 23.38
CA GLU A 204 9.15 -4.84 23.39
C GLU A 204 9.85 -4.78 24.76
N VAL A 205 9.90 -3.60 25.37
CA VAL A 205 10.51 -3.35 26.68
C VAL A 205 9.53 -2.57 27.56
N VAL A 206 9.40 -3.00 28.82
CA VAL A 206 8.62 -2.31 29.84
C VAL A 206 9.57 -1.98 30.99
N GLU A 207 10.13 -0.76 30.97
CA GLU A 207 11.19 -0.36 31.91
C GLU A 207 10.75 -0.44 33.39
N GLU A 208 9.48 -0.20 33.68
CA GLU A 208 8.94 -0.24 35.04
C GLU A 208 8.91 -1.66 35.64
N ASN A 209 8.83 -2.70 34.80
CA ASN A 209 8.63 -4.09 35.21
C ASN A 209 9.70 -5.03 34.61
N ARG A 210 10.93 -4.56 34.47
CA ARG A 210 12.00 -5.41 33.96
C ARG A 210 12.36 -6.50 34.98
N PRO A 211 12.41 -7.79 34.58
CA PRO A 211 12.86 -8.84 35.47
C PRO A 211 14.36 -8.69 35.76
N LEU A 212 14.83 -9.34 36.83
CA LEU A 212 16.25 -9.36 37.18
C LEU A 212 17.10 -9.95 36.03
N PRO A 213 18.37 -9.55 35.86
CA PRO A 213 19.23 -10.05 34.78
C PRO A 213 19.42 -11.57 34.76
N ASP A 214 19.26 -12.23 35.92
CA ASP A 214 19.43 -13.67 36.06
C ASP A 214 18.11 -14.44 35.86
N TRP A 215 17.00 -13.74 35.64
CA TRP A 215 15.71 -14.36 35.36
C TRP A 215 15.66 -14.95 33.94
N PRO A 216 15.01 -16.11 33.76
CA PRO A 216 14.53 -17.03 34.80
C PRO A 216 15.69 -17.88 35.38
N GLU A 217 15.74 -18.04 36.70
CA GLU A 217 16.82 -18.74 37.41
C GLU A 217 16.51 -20.23 37.60
N VAL A 218 15.27 -20.55 37.98
CA VAL A 218 14.82 -21.91 38.30
C VAL A 218 14.04 -22.51 37.13
N GLY A 219 13.28 -21.68 36.42
CA GLY A 219 12.43 -22.11 35.31
C GLY A 219 11.11 -22.76 35.73
N ASN A 220 10.58 -22.40 36.90
CA ASN A 220 9.26 -22.82 37.34
C ASN A 220 8.17 -22.08 36.55
N VAL A 221 7.25 -22.82 35.93
CA VAL A 221 6.16 -22.27 35.10
C VAL A 221 4.81 -22.66 35.67
N GLU A 222 3.98 -21.66 35.97
CA GLU A 222 2.64 -21.84 36.52
C GLU A 222 1.57 -21.22 35.61
N LEU A 223 0.63 -22.04 35.16
CA LEU A 223 -0.56 -21.63 34.43
C LEU A 223 -1.72 -21.55 35.41
N ARG A 224 -2.43 -20.41 35.45
CA ARG A 224 -3.60 -20.20 36.32
C ARG A 224 -4.83 -19.81 35.50
N ASP A 225 -5.82 -20.70 35.44
CA ASP A 225 -7.07 -20.53 34.69
C ASP A 225 -6.87 -19.99 33.25
N LEU A 226 -5.84 -20.49 32.56
CA LEU A 226 -5.41 -19.95 31.27
C LEU A 226 -6.46 -20.21 30.18
N LYS A 227 -6.99 -19.13 29.60
CA LYS A 227 -7.96 -19.17 28.49
C LYS A 227 -7.42 -18.40 27.29
N ILE A 228 -7.34 -19.04 26.14
CA ILE A 228 -6.78 -18.47 24.91
C ILE A 228 -7.83 -18.45 23.80
N ARG A 229 -7.90 -17.34 23.05
CA ARG A 229 -8.59 -17.23 21.75
C ARG A 229 -7.74 -16.42 20.79
N TYR A 230 -7.82 -16.72 19.49
CA TYR A 230 -7.06 -16.00 18.45
C TYR A 230 -7.70 -14.67 18.04
N ARG A 231 -9.01 -14.53 18.17
CA ARG A 231 -9.77 -13.31 17.87
C ARG A 231 -10.78 -13.07 18.98
N LYS A 232 -11.10 -11.80 19.24
CA LYS A 232 -12.06 -11.42 20.29
C LYS A 232 -13.41 -12.13 20.11
N ASP A 233 -13.88 -12.21 18.86
CA ASP A 233 -15.16 -12.81 18.47
C ASP A 233 -15.08 -14.31 18.15
N ALA A 234 -13.91 -14.93 18.29
CA ALA A 234 -13.73 -16.36 18.07
C ALA A 234 -13.94 -17.16 19.37
N PRO A 235 -14.35 -18.44 19.27
CA PRO A 235 -14.43 -19.31 20.43
C PRO A 235 -13.05 -19.48 21.09
N LEU A 236 -13.09 -19.75 22.39
CA LEU A 236 -11.89 -20.15 23.14
C LEU A 236 -11.34 -21.47 22.58
N VAL A 237 -10.02 -21.55 22.47
CA VAL A 237 -9.27 -22.75 22.07
C VAL A 237 -8.75 -23.49 23.29
N LEU A 238 -8.26 -22.75 24.31
CA LEU A 238 -7.88 -23.30 25.61
C LEU A 238 -8.88 -22.82 26.66
N HIS A 239 -9.33 -23.74 27.51
CA HIS A 239 -10.43 -23.52 28.45
C HIS A 239 -9.98 -23.71 29.90
N GLY A 240 -9.32 -22.70 30.48
CA GLY A 240 -9.05 -22.64 31.92
C GLY A 240 -7.99 -23.62 32.39
N ILE A 241 -6.86 -23.69 31.66
CA ILE A 241 -5.76 -24.60 32.02
C ILE A 241 -5.09 -24.12 33.30
N THR A 242 -5.04 -25.01 34.29
CA THR A 242 -4.31 -24.78 35.55
C THR A 242 -3.34 -25.92 35.78
N CYS A 243 -2.05 -25.61 35.76
CA CYS A 243 -0.99 -26.58 36.06
C CYS A 243 0.30 -25.87 36.43
N LYS A 244 1.17 -26.56 37.16
CA LYS A 244 2.48 -26.07 37.59
C LYS A 244 3.55 -27.04 37.11
N PHE A 245 4.64 -26.50 36.59
CA PHE A 245 5.80 -27.20 36.07
C PHE A 245 7.01 -26.77 36.89
N GLU A 246 7.60 -27.66 37.66
CA GLU A 246 8.74 -27.31 38.53
C GLU A 246 10.02 -27.12 37.70
N GLY A 247 10.93 -26.31 38.23
CA GLY A 247 12.22 -26.08 37.58
C GLY A 247 13.03 -27.36 37.43
N GLY A 248 13.63 -27.55 36.26
CA GLY A 248 14.43 -28.75 35.93
C GLY A 248 13.63 -29.95 35.43
N ASP A 249 12.30 -29.91 35.46
CA ASP A 249 11.46 -30.98 34.97
C ASP A 249 11.46 -31.07 33.44
N LYS A 250 11.47 -32.31 32.92
CA LYS A 250 11.29 -32.60 31.49
C LYS A 250 9.87 -33.06 31.27
N ILE A 251 9.07 -32.21 30.62
CA ILE A 251 7.62 -32.42 30.50
C ILE A 251 7.24 -32.68 29.05
N GLY A 252 6.52 -33.79 28.82
CA GLY A 252 5.95 -34.13 27.52
C GLY A 252 4.47 -33.75 27.44
N VAL A 253 4.11 -32.91 26.47
CA VAL A 253 2.70 -32.57 26.19
C VAL A 253 2.19 -33.40 25.02
N VAL A 254 1.30 -34.36 25.30
CA VAL A 254 0.71 -35.26 24.30
C VAL A 254 -0.77 -34.98 24.08
N GLY A 255 -1.25 -35.22 22.86
CA GLY A 255 -2.66 -35.04 22.51
C GLY A 255 -2.89 -35.16 21.01
N ARG A 256 -4.14 -35.34 20.59
CA ARG A 256 -4.52 -35.41 19.17
C ARG A 256 -4.14 -34.13 18.41
N THR A 257 -4.00 -34.21 17.09
CA THR A 257 -3.87 -33.01 16.24
C THR A 257 -5.05 -32.07 16.47
N GLY A 258 -4.79 -30.76 16.58
CA GLY A 258 -5.81 -29.77 16.90
C GLY A 258 -6.16 -29.61 18.38
N SER A 259 -5.52 -30.35 19.29
CA SER A 259 -5.79 -30.25 20.74
C SER A 259 -5.25 -28.98 21.42
N GLY A 260 -4.78 -27.98 20.68
CA GLY A 260 -4.26 -26.73 21.23
C GLY A 260 -2.81 -26.75 21.75
N LYS A 261 -2.02 -27.79 21.46
CA LYS A 261 -0.59 -27.86 21.88
C LYS A 261 0.25 -26.68 21.36
N THR A 262 0.15 -26.40 20.06
CA THR A 262 0.85 -25.26 19.44
C THR A 262 0.33 -23.93 20.00
N THR A 263 -0.97 -23.85 20.32
CA THR A 263 -1.57 -22.67 20.97
C THR A 263 -1.02 -22.44 22.37
N LEU A 264 -0.81 -23.51 23.15
CA LEU A 264 -0.21 -23.42 24.48
C LEU A 264 1.24 -22.90 24.39
N ILE A 265 2.04 -23.43 23.45
CA ILE A 265 3.40 -22.94 23.21
C ILE A 265 3.38 -21.48 22.76
N GLY A 266 2.48 -21.12 21.84
CA GLY A 266 2.31 -19.73 21.39
C GLY A 266 1.94 -18.76 22.52
N ALA A 267 1.15 -19.21 23.49
CA ALA A 267 0.80 -18.42 24.67
C ALA A 267 2.00 -18.21 25.61
N LEU A 268 2.89 -19.21 25.79
CA LEU A 268 4.12 -19.07 26.59
C LEU A 268 5.06 -17.99 26.02
N PHE A 269 5.13 -17.87 24.70
CA PHE A 269 5.92 -16.83 24.00
C PHE A 269 5.15 -15.52 23.81
N ARG A 270 3.92 -15.42 24.36
CA ARG A 270 2.99 -14.31 24.14
C ARG A 270 2.83 -13.93 22.67
N LEU A 271 2.82 -14.92 21.76
CA LEU A 271 2.43 -14.72 20.36
C LEU A 271 0.91 -14.55 20.20
N VAL A 272 0.16 -15.05 21.20
CA VAL A 272 -1.27 -14.81 21.37
C VAL A 272 -1.48 -14.47 22.84
N GLU A 273 -2.01 -13.29 23.11
CA GLU A 273 -2.27 -12.86 24.48
C GLU A 273 -3.40 -13.68 25.12
N PRO A 274 -3.28 -14.00 26.42
CA PRO A 274 -4.37 -14.62 27.16
C PRO A 274 -5.64 -13.78 27.15
N ALA A 275 -6.78 -14.43 26.93
CA ALA A 275 -8.08 -13.79 27.07
C ALA A 275 -8.45 -13.63 28.56
N GLU A 276 -8.15 -14.66 29.35
CA GLU A 276 -8.30 -14.68 30.80
C GLU A 276 -7.23 -15.62 31.41
N GLY A 277 -7.04 -15.51 32.72
CA GLY A 277 -6.00 -16.22 33.43
C GLY A 277 -4.64 -15.57 33.25
N LYS A 278 -3.58 -16.25 33.70
CA LYS A 278 -2.21 -15.77 33.59
C LYS A 278 -1.19 -16.89 33.56
N ILE A 279 -0.01 -16.55 33.07
CA ILE A 279 1.17 -17.40 32.99
C ILE A 279 2.24 -16.76 33.85
N ILE A 280 2.79 -17.51 34.79
CA ILE A 280 3.78 -17.04 35.75
C ILE A 280 5.05 -17.86 35.55
N ILE A 281 6.20 -17.21 35.39
CA ILE A 281 7.51 -17.86 35.31
C ILE A 281 8.39 -17.31 36.44
N ASP A 282 8.89 -18.19 37.31
CA ASP A 282 9.68 -17.85 38.51
C ASP A 282 9.04 -16.71 39.34
N SER A 283 7.74 -16.85 39.60
CA SER A 283 6.91 -15.88 40.36
C SER A 283 6.66 -14.53 39.66
N VAL A 284 7.12 -14.35 38.42
CA VAL A 284 6.86 -13.16 37.60
C VAL A 284 5.72 -13.44 36.62
N ASP A 285 4.70 -12.58 36.60
CA ASP A 285 3.64 -12.66 35.59
C ASP A 285 4.19 -12.17 34.24
N ILE A 286 4.19 -13.04 33.23
CA ILE A 286 4.81 -12.69 31.94
C ILE A 286 4.02 -11.63 31.17
N SER A 287 2.76 -11.37 31.53
CA SER A 287 1.95 -10.31 30.90
C SER A 287 2.41 -8.90 31.28
N THR A 288 3.13 -8.76 32.40
CA THR A 288 3.56 -7.45 32.92
C THR A 288 4.94 -7.02 32.42
N ILE A 289 5.71 -7.92 31.81
CA ILE A 289 7.08 -7.66 31.31
C ILE A 289 7.09 -7.39 29.80
N GLY A 290 8.19 -6.84 29.28
CA GLY A 290 8.38 -6.62 27.84
C GLY A 290 8.56 -7.93 27.06
N LEU A 291 8.10 -7.94 25.79
CA LEU A 291 8.19 -9.12 24.94
C LEU A 291 9.64 -9.53 24.61
N HIS A 292 10.54 -8.56 24.46
CA HIS A 292 11.95 -8.83 24.19
C HIS A 292 12.63 -9.51 25.39
N ASP A 293 12.38 -9.00 26.60
CA ASP A 293 12.95 -9.55 27.84
C ASP A 293 12.44 -10.97 28.11
N LEU A 294 11.18 -11.27 27.75
CA LEU A 294 10.63 -12.63 27.79
C LEU A 294 11.24 -13.55 26.72
N ARG A 295 11.16 -13.16 25.44
CA ARG A 295 11.49 -14.03 24.30
C ARG A 295 12.99 -14.30 24.17
N SER A 296 13.84 -13.38 24.63
CA SER A 296 15.30 -13.58 24.66
C SER A 296 15.76 -14.66 25.65
N ARG A 297 14.92 -15.03 26.61
CA ARG A 297 15.22 -16.03 27.65
C ARG A 297 14.58 -17.39 27.42
N LEU A 298 13.74 -17.52 26.39
CA LEU A 298 13.04 -18.75 26.04
C LEU A 298 13.51 -19.30 24.68
N GLY A 299 13.82 -20.59 24.63
CA GLY A 299 14.19 -21.28 23.38
C GLY A 299 13.03 -22.08 22.81
N ILE A 300 12.83 -22.03 21.50
CA ILE A 300 11.86 -22.86 20.78
C ILE A 300 12.48 -23.41 19.50
N ILE A 301 12.15 -24.67 19.19
CA ILE A 301 12.42 -25.27 17.89
C ILE A 301 11.09 -25.28 17.12
N PRO A 302 10.96 -24.54 16.01
CA PRO A 302 9.71 -24.49 15.24
C PRO A 302 9.41 -25.84 14.59
N GLN A 303 8.13 -26.12 14.32
CA GLN A 303 7.71 -27.35 13.64
C GLN A 303 8.26 -27.41 12.21
N ASP A 304 8.24 -26.27 11.50
CA ASP A 304 8.80 -26.13 10.16
C ASP A 304 10.11 -25.31 10.25
N PRO A 305 11.28 -25.92 10.02
CA PRO A 305 12.55 -25.21 10.10
C PRO A 305 12.70 -24.28 8.90
N THR A 306 12.59 -22.98 9.14
CA THR A 306 12.88 -21.95 8.13
C THR A 306 14.29 -21.42 8.34
N LEU A 307 15.12 -21.46 7.30
CA LEU A 307 16.46 -20.85 7.29
C LEU A 307 16.42 -19.54 6.49
N PHE A 308 17.08 -18.52 7.00
CA PHE A 308 17.23 -17.26 6.29
C PHE A 308 18.37 -17.37 5.27
N GLN A 309 18.19 -16.74 4.11
CA GLN A 309 19.24 -16.66 3.11
C GLN A 309 20.41 -15.83 3.65
N GLY A 310 21.58 -16.45 3.80
CA GLY A 310 22.74 -15.82 4.41
C GLY A 310 23.84 -16.83 4.72
N THR A 311 24.76 -16.45 5.59
CA THR A 311 25.80 -17.37 6.08
C THR A 311 25.24 -18.31 7.15
N ILE A 312 25.93 -19.42 7.39
CA ILE A 312 25.61 -20.33 8.51
C ILE A 312 25.74 -19.57 9.83
N ARG A 313 26.81 -18.78 10.00
CA ARG A 313 27.02 -17.94 11.19
C ARG A 313 25.86 -16.99 11.43
N TYR A 314 25.32 -16.35 10.39
CA TYR A 314 24.18 -15.44 10.53
C TYR A 314 22.90 -16.16 11.01
N ASN A 315 22.66 -17.40 10.56
CA ASN A 315 21.52 -18.18 11.02
C ASN A 315 21.68 -18.68 12.48
N LEU A 316 22.91 -18.79 12.98
CA LEU A 316 23.21 -19.22 14.35
C LEU A 316 23.28 -18.06 15.34
N ASP A 317 23.95 -16.97 14.96
CA ASP A 317 24.12 -15.76 15.78
C ASP A 317 23.91 -14.52 14.90
N PRO A 318 22.64 -14.13 14.65
CA PRO A 318 22.32 -12.98 13.82
C PRO A 318 22.74 -11.65 14.47
N LEU A 319 22.97 -11.63 15.78
CA LEU A 319 23.36 -10.44 16.54
C LEU A 319 24.88 -10.30 16.70
N GLY A 320 25.65 -11.33 16.34
CA GLY A 320 27.12 -11.33 16.45
C GLY A 320 27.61 -11.23 17.90
N GLN A 321 26.86 -11.77 18.85
CA GLN A 321 27.16 -11.70 20.29
C GLN A 321 28.33 -12.59 20.70
N PHE A 322 28.59 -13.68 19.98
CA PHE A 322 29.56 -14.71 20.39
C PHE A 322 30.67 -14.90 19.35
N SER A 323 31.87 -15.27 19.81
CA SER A 323 32.97 -15.65 18.89
C SER A 323 32.70 -17.01 18.22
N ASP A 324 33.43 -17.37 17.16
CA ASP A 324 33.28 -18.68 16.50
C ASP A 324 33.55 -19.90 17.42
N GLN A 325 34.18 -19.68 18.58
CA GLN A 325 34.55 -20.73 19.54
C GLN A 325 33.53 -20.92 20.66
N GLN A 326 32.60 -19.98 20.83
CA GLN A 326 31.56 -19.97 21.88
C GLN A 326 30.24 -20.44 21.28
#